data_AF-U1QUG8-F1
#
_entry.id   AF-U1QUG8-F1
#
_cell.length_a   1.000
_cell.length_b   1.000
_cell.length_c   1.000
_cell.angle_alpha   90.00
_cell.angle_beta   90.00
_cell.angle_gamma   90.00
#
_symmetry.space_group_name_H-M   'P 1'
#
loop_
_entity.id
_entity.type
_entity.pdbx_description
1 polymer ?
#
loop_
_entity_poly.entity_id
_entity_poly.type
_entity_poly.pdbx_seq_one_letter_code
_entity_poly.pdbx_strand_id
1 'polypeptide(L)'
;MHMDAYMDTLRRTLMETSSLGDERTQEVARSLTAAFDPALRLVALQMLTDIADELNSELDDAHVAVVMDGSTPHLLVTQASTSSEPGPDYPQTSDRPAGTPVPEDVQEGPEIRTTLRLPESLKRQVDAAARAQGRSVNAWLVEAARRSLAAETSPSDVRAAGHETSGTANNCDGAEGPFGRPVDPEGRRVSGWTLRGWFG
;
A
#
# COMPACT_ATOMS: atom_id res chain seq x y z
N MET A 1 -20.87 -17.33 0.81
CA MET A 1 -22.28 -17.62 0.48
C MET A 1 -22.39 -19.06 0.00
N HIS A 2 -23.50 -19.75 0.30
CA HIS A 2 -23.70 -21.16 -0.05
C HIS A 2 -24.50 -21.33 -1.35
N MET A 3 -23.93 -20.89 -2.48
CA MET A 3 -24.60 -21.00 -3.80
C MET A 3 -25.10 -22.41 -4.11
N ASP A 4 -24.31 -23.43 -3.73
CA ASP A 4 -24.63 -24.83 -3.99
C ASP A 4 -25.91 -25.30 -3.29
N ALA A 5 -26.26 -24.74 -2.12
CA ALA A 5 -27.52 -25.05 -1.43
C ALA A 5 -28.74 -24.48 -2.17
N TYR A 6 -28.60 -23.31 -2.81
CA TYR A 6 -29.65 -22.73 -3.65
C TYR A 6 -29.79 -23.47 -4.98
N MET A 7 -28.68 -23.82 -5.63
CA MET A 7 -28.70 -24.59 -6.88
C MET A 7 -29.20 -26.03 -6.68
N ASP A 8 -28.88 -26.67 -5.55
CA ASP A 8 -29.44 -27.99 -5.24
C ASP A 8 -30.93 -27.94 -4.86
N THR A 9 -31.37 -26.86 -4.20
CA THR A 9 -32.80 -26.62 -3.97
C THR A 9 -33.56 -26.45 -5.30
N LEU A 10 -33.02 -25.65 -6.23
CA LEU A 10 -33.59 -25.49 -7.57
C LEU A 10 -33.62 -26.81 -8.35
N ARG A 11 -32.52 -27.58 -8.31
CA ARG A 11 -32.42 -28.93 -8.89
C ARG A 11 -33.50 -29.86 -8.35
N ARG A 12 -33.69 -29.90 -7.03
CA ARG A 12 -34.72 -30.72 -6.39
C ARG A 12 -36.13 -30.33 -6.84
N THR A 13 -36.47 -29.04 -6.79
CA THR A 13 -37.79 -28.55 -7.21
C THR A 13 -38.08 -28.80 -8.69
N LEU A 14 -37.07 -28.69 -9.56
CA LEU A 14 -37.20 -28.97 -10.99
C LEU A 14 -37.40 -30.47 -11.24
N MET A 15 -36.62 -31.34 -10.58
CA MET A 15 -36.80 -32.79 -10.63
C MET A 15 -38.17 -33.23 -10.10
N GLU A 16 -38.60 -32.71 -8.95
CA GLU A 16 -39.90 -32.95 -8.34
C GLU A 16 -41.05 -32.53 -9.28
N THR A 17 -40.98 -31.33 -9.85
CA THR A 17 -41.95 -30.86 -10.85
C THR A 17 -41.96 -31.75 -12.09
N SER A 18 -40.80 -32.21 -12.57
CA SER A 18 -40.70 -33.08 -13.75
C SER A 18 -41.28 -34.49 -13.53
N SER A 19 -41.35 -34.96 -12.28
CA SER A 19 -41.91 -36.28 -11.92
C SER A 19 -43.43 -36.39 -12.15
N LEU A 20 -44.11 -35.25 -12.35
CA LEU A 20 -45.51 -35.19 -12.77
C LEU A 20 -45.69 -35.41 -14.29
N GLY A 21 -44.59 -35.42 -15.05
CA GLY A 21 -44.54 -35.68 -16.47
C GLY A 21 -44.01 -37.08 -16.81
N ASP A 22 -43.97 -37.38 -18.11
CA ASP A 22 -43.47 -38.63 -18.66
C ASP A 22 -41.94 -38.78 -18.48
N GLU A 23 -41.43 -40.00 -18.67
CA GLU A 23 -40.01 -40.31 -18.59
C GLU A 23 -39.17 -39.37 -19.48
N ARG A 24 -39.70 -38.98 -20.65
CA ARG A 24 -38.97 -38.08 -21.56
C ARG A 24 -38.85 -36.66 -21.01
N THR A 25 -39.88 -36.14 -20.34
CA THR A 25 -39.80 -34.88 -19.59
C THR A 25 -38.77 -34.97 -18.46
N GLN A 26 -38.72 -36.09 -17.73
CA GLN A 26 -37.75 -36.31 -16.65
C GLN A 26 -36.30 -36.45 -17.13
N GLU A 27 -36.07 -37.07 -18.29
CA GLU A 27 -34.77 -37.09 -18.97
C GLU A 27 -34.29 -35.69 -19.34
N VAL A 28 -35.17 -34.90 -19.98
CA VAL A 28 -34.86 -33.53 -20.41
C VAL A 28 -34.61 -32.62 -19.21
N ALA A 29 -35.44 -32.69 -18.17
CA ALA A 29 -35.24 -31.98 -16.91
C ALA A 29 -33.86 -32.23 -16.30
N ARG A 30 -33.50 -33.51 -16.11
CA ARG A 30 -32.20 -33.93 -15.56
C ARG A 30 -31.01 -33.43 -16.39
N SER A 31 -31.13 -33.47 -17.71
CA SER A 31 -30.09 -33.01 -18.65
C SER A 31 -29.94 -31.49 -18.61
N LEU A 32 -31.05 -30.73 -18.63
CA LEU A 32 -31.04 -29.27 -18.54
C LEU A 32 -30.46 -28.79 -17.22
N THR A 33 -30.81 -29.40 -16.08
CA THR A 33 -30.24 -28.99 -14.79
C THR A 33 -28.73 -29.25 -14.70
N ALA A 34 -28.23 -30.32 -15.33
CA ALA A 34 -26.78 -30.56 -15.42
C ALA A 34 -26.07 -29.55 -16.33
N ALA A 35 -26.72 -29.12 -17.43
CA ALA A 35 -26.17 -28.16 -18.37
C ALA A 35 -26.19 -26.70 -17.86
N PHE A 36 -27.19 -26.32 -17.05
CA PHE A 36 -27.35 -24.94 -16.57
C PHE A 36 -26.56 -24.60 -15.30
N ASP A 37 -26.09 -25.58 -14.52
CA ASP A 37 -25.38 -25.32 -13.25
C ASP A 37 -24.20 -24.31 -13.37
N PRO A 38 -23.30 -24.40 -14.39
CA PRO A 38 -22.23 -23.42 -14.57
C PRO A 38 -22.74 -22.03 -14.99
N ALA A 39 -23.82 -21.98 -15.78
CA ALA A 39 -24.38 -20.73 -16.30
C ALA A 39 -25.14 -19.96 -15.20
N LEU A 40 -25.94 -20.67 -14.40
CA LEU A 40 -26.61 -20.11 -13.23
C LEU A 40 -25.60 -19.59 -12.20
N ARG A 41 -24.51 -20.33 -11.97
CA ARG A 41 -23.41 -19.87 -11.12
C ARG A 41 -22.75 -18.59 -11.64
N LEU A 42 -22.52 -18.47 -12.96
CA LEU A 42 -21.95 -17.25 -13.55
C LEU A 42 -22.91 -16.06 -13.40
N VAL A 43 -24.18 -16.21 -13.76
CA VAL A 43 -25.19 -15.14 -13.66
C VAL A 43 -25.38 -14.66 -12.22
N ALA A 44 -25.41 -15.59 -11.26
CA ALA A 44 -25.50 -15.24 -9.83
C ALA A 44 -24.23 -14.54 -9.31
N LEU A 45 -23.03 -14.89 -9.82
CA LEU A 45 -21.80 -14.16 -9.49
C LEU A 45 -21.79 -12.76 -10.08
N GLN A 46 -22.25 -12.58 -11.32
CA GLN A 46 -22.41 -11.26 -11.95
C GLN A 46 -23.37 -10.38 -11.14
N MET A 47 -24.57 -10.90 -10.82
CA MET A 47 -25.54 -10.20 -9.98
C MET A 47 -24.98 -9.81 -8.60
N LEU A 48 -24.13 -10.64 -7.98
CA LEU A 48 -23.48 -10.31 -6.71
C LEU A 48 -22.41 -9.21 -6.85
N THR A 49 -21.73 -9.12 -8.00
CA THR A 49 -20.80 -8.03 -8.31
C THR A 49 -21.57 -6.73 -8.58
N ASP A 50 -22.63 -6.78 -9.39
CA ASP A 50 -23.47 -5.62 -9.69
C ASP A 50 -24.07 -5.02 -8.41
N ILE A 51 -24.56 -5.87 -7.49
CA ILE A 51 -25.05 -5.46 -6.15
C ILE A 51 -23.93 -4.90 -5.27
N ALA A 52 -22.69 -5.42 -5.37
CA ALA A 52 -21.57 -4.87 -4.61
C ALA A 52 -21.20 -3.47 -5.11
N ASP A 53 -21.24 -3.22 -6.42
CA ASP A 53 -20.99 -1.91 -7.01
C ASP A 53 -22.14 -0.92 -6.74
N GLU A 54 -23.39 -1.38 -6.71
CA GLU A 54 -24.55 -0.59 -6.26
C GLU A 54 -24.38 -0.17 -4.79
N LEU A 55 -24.04 -1.09 -3.89
CA LEU A 55 -23.74 -0.79 -2.48
C LEU A 55 -22.53 0.14 -2.32
N ASN A 56 -21.49 -0.01 -3.13
CA ASN A 56 -20.33 0.90 -3.16
C ASN A 56 -20.70 2.33 -3.61
N SER A 57 -21.85 2.53 -4.27
CA SER A 57 -22.36 3.85 -4.64
C SER A 57 -23.24 4.50 -3.57
N GLU A 58 -23.74 3.71 -2.60
CA GLU A 58 -24.53 4.19 -1.46
C GLU A 58 -23.74 4.33 -0.14
N LEU A 59 -22.49 3.82 -0.07
CA LEU A 59 -21.71 3.69 1.17
C LEU A 59 -20.39 4.49 1.12
N ASP A 60 -20.40 5.73 1.62
CA ASP A 60 -19.20 6.58 1.71
C ASP A 60 -18.08 5.98 2.60
N ASP A 61 -18.45 5.42 3.75
CA ASP A 61 -17.52 4.93 4.79
C ASP A 61 -17.17 3.42 4.66
N ALA A 62 -17.71 2.69 3.68
CA ALA A 62 -17.55 1.23 3.61
C ALA A 62 -17.56 0.66 2.19
N HIS A 63 -16.44 0.05 1.79
CA HIS A 63 -16.32 -0.64 0.50
C HIS A 63 -16.68 -2.12 0.63
N VAL A 64 -17.65 -2.58 -0.15
CA VAL A 64 -18.06 -3.98 -0.31
C VAL A 64 -17.36 -4.59 -1.53
N ALA A 65 -16.87 -5.82 -1.44
CA ALA A 65 -16.28 -6.55 -2.56
C ALA A 65 -16.63 -8.04 -2.53
N VAL A 66 -16.85 -8.64 -3.70
CA VAL A 66 -17.01 -10.10 -3.82
C VAL A 66 -15.63 -10.75 -3.93
N VAL A 67 -15.30 -11.62 -2.97
CA VAL A 67 -14.03 -12.36 -2.90
C VAL A 67 -14.31 -13.85 -3.01
N MET A 68 -13.53 -14.56 -3.84
CA MET A 68 -13.64 -16.01 -4.00
C MET A 68 -12.72 -16.76 -3.02
N ASP A 69 -13.29 -17.67 -2.23
CA ASP A 69 -12.54 -18.73 -1.55
C ASP A 69 -12.79 -20.05 -2.29
N GLY A 70 -11.82 -20.46 -3.11
CA GLY A 70 -11.99 -21.58 -4.04
C GLY A 70 -13.20 -21.41 -4.95
N SER A 71 -14.24 -22.21 -4.73
CA SER A 71 -15.50 -22.19 -5.48
C SER A 71 -16.61 -21.32 -4.84
N THR A 72 -16.41 -20.77 -3.64
CA THR A 72 -17.45 -20.06 -2.89
C THR A 72 -17.21 -18.55 -2.85
N PRO A 73 -18.17 -17.70 -3.27
CA PRO A 73 -18.05 -16.25 -3.13
C PRO A 73 -18.42 -15.78 -1.72
N HIS A 74 -17.72 -14.77 -1.22
CA HIS A 74 -17.95 -14.12 0.06
C HIS A 74 -17.96 -12.60 -0.13
N LEU A 75 -18.78 -11.90 0.66
CA LEU A 75 -18.76 -10.44 0.69
C LEU A 75 -17.74 -9.99 1.76
N LEU A 76 -16.68 -9.32 1.32
CA LEU A 76 -15.73 -8.63 2.17
C LEU A 76 -16.18 -7.18 2.31
N VAL A 77 -16.39 -6.71 3.54
CA VAL A 77 -16.66 -5.30 3.83
C VAL A 77 -15.42 -4.69 4.46
N THR A 78 -14.89 -3.64 3.84
CA THR A 78 -13.73 -2.88 4.31
C THR A 78 -14.21 -1.49 4.72
N GLN A 79 -14.25 -1.22 6.02
CA GLN A 79 -14.59 0.11 6.54
C GLN A 79 -13.43 1.06 6.31
N ALA A 80 -13.71 2.21 5.69
CA ALA A 80 -12.81 3.34 5.67
C ALA A 80 -12.76 3.91 7.09
N SER A 81 -11.72 3.58 7.85
CA SER A 81 -11.52 4.20 9.17
C SER A 81 -11.28 5.69 8.97
N THR A 82 -12.21 6.52 9.46
CA THR A 82 -12.22 7.98 9.37
C THR A 82 -11.14 8.60 10.28
N SER A 83 -9.89 8.34 9.94
CA SER A 83 -8.73 9.00 10.51
C SER A 83 -8.68 10.43 9.99
N SER A 84 -9.15 11.37 10.82
CA SER A 84 -9.27 12.79 10.48
C SER A 84 -7.92 13.46 10.23
N GLU A 85 -7.42 13.39 9.00
CA GLU A 85 -6.29 14.20 8.53
C GLU A 85 -6.51 14.65 7.07
N PRO A 86 -6.43 15.96 6.75
CA PRO A 86 -6.69 16.46 5.40
C PRO A 86 -5.46 16.31 4.48
N GLY A 87 -5.45 15.28 3.64
CA GLY A 87 -4.43 15.06 2.60
C GLY A 87 -5.06 14.64 1.25
N PRO A 88 -4.66 15.23 0.11
CA PRO A 88 -5.35 15.00 -1.17
C PRO A 88 -4.94 13.72 -1.90
N ASP A 89 -5.94 13.12 -2.57
CA ASP A 89 -5.92 12.19 -3.71
C ASP A 89 -4.74 11.24 -3.96
N TYR A 90 -5.05 9.94 -4.06
CA TYR A 90 -4.93 9.09 -5.27
C TYR A 90 -4.97 7.57 -4.91
N PRO A 91 -5.56 6.71 -5.75
CA PRO A 91 -6.15 5.42 -5.34
C PRO A 91 -5.14 4.36 -4.89
N GLN A 92 -5.57 3.48 -3.97
CA GLN A 92 -4.78 2.39 -3.39
C GLN A 92 -4.91 1.10 -4.21
N THR A 93 -4.02 0.88 -5.18
CA THR A 93 -3.88 -0.45 -5.81
C THR A 93 -3.31 -1.44 -4.79
N SER A 94 -4.14 -2.35 -4.31
CA SER A 94 -3.70 -3.47 -3.46
C SER A 94 -2.84 -4.44 -4.26
N ASP A 95 -1.66 -4.79 -3.74
CA ASP A 95 -0.92 -5.98 -4.18
C ASP A 95 -0.34 -6.75 -2.99
N ARG A 96 -0.55 -8.07 -3.02
CA ARG A 96 0.01 -9.10 -2.13
C ARG A 96 -0.18 -10.45 -2.80
N PRO A 97 0.93 -11.10 -3.19
CA PRO A 97 1.07 -12.55 -3.09
C PRO A 97 1.68 -12.93 -1.73
N ALA A 98 1.60 -14.19 -1.34
CA ALA A 98 2.07 -14.67 -0.04
C ALA A 98 2.94 -15.91 -0.13
N GLY A 99 3.76 -16.14 0.91
CA GLY A 99 4.16 -17.48 1.33
C GLY A 99 5.63 -17.86 1.09
N THR A 100 6.32 -18.21 2.17
CA THR A 100 7.10 -19.45 2.34
C THR A 100 7.45 -19.58 3.83
N PRO A 101 7.11 -20.70 4.52
CA PRO A 101 7.51 -20.92 5.91
C PRO A 101 8.85 -21.65 6.02
N VAL A 102 9.82 -21.08 6.74
CA VAL A 102 11.07 -21.72 7.20
C VAL A 102 11.37 -21.19 8.62
N PRO A 103 11.84 -22.01 9.59
CA PRO A 103 11.70 -21.68 11.01
C PRO A 103 12.97 -21.17 11.73
N GLU A 104 12.74 -20.79 12.99
CA GLU A 104 13.67 -20.57 14.13
C GLU A 104 14.41 -19.23 14.26
N ASP A 105 14.43 -18.73 15.52
CA ASP A 105 15.12 -17.58 16.15
C ASP A 105 15.37 -16.28 15.34
N VAL A 106 14.99 -15.09 15.83
CA VAL A 106 15.15 -14.59 17.21
C VAL A 106 13.87 -13.90 17.74
N GLN A 107 13.72 -13.88 19.07
CA GLN A 107 12.66 -13.22 19.85
C GLN A 107 12.63 -11.67 19.69
N GLU A 108 12.14 -11.16 18.57
CA GLU A 108 11.52 -9.82 18.53
C GLU A 108 10.00 -9.93 18.83
N GLY A 109 9.33 -8.78 19.04
CA GLY A 109 7.90 -8.73 19.40
C GLY A 109 6.96 -9.11 18.25
N PRO A 110 5.63 -9.14 18.48
CA PRO A 110 4.66 -9.47 17.42
C PRO A 110 4.83 -8.54 16.20
N GLU A 111 5.06 -9.12 15.02
CA GLU A 111 5.36 -8.38 13.79
C GLU A 111 4.12 -7.60 13.32
N ILE A 112 4.14 -6.28 13.52
CA ILE A 112 3.07 -5.38 13.08
C ILE A 112 3.24 -5.08 11.59
N ARG A 113 2.28 -5.51 10.77
CA ARG A 113 2.26 -5.24 9.33
C ARG A 113 1.90 -3.78 9.04
N THR A 114 2.88 -3.00 8.62
CA THR A 114 2.71 -1.60 8.20
C THR A 114 2.84 -1.45 6.68
N THR A 115 1.89 -0.77 6.04
CA THR A 115 1.93 -0.45 4.60
C THR A 115 2.37 0.99 4.39
N LEU A 116 3.49 1.21 3.70
CA LEU A 116 4.03 2.56 3.43
C LEU A 116 3.92 2.91 1.95
N ARG A 117 3.39 4.10 1.64
CA ARG A 117 3.41 4.68 0.28
C ARG A 117 4.67 5.52 0.10
N LEU A 118 5.50 5.17 -0.88
CA LEU A 118 6.73 5.90 -1.21
C LEU A 118 6.60 6.54 -2.60
N PRO A 119 6.96 7.84 -2.77
CA PRO A 119 7.17 8.41 -4.10
C PRO A 119 8.17 7.59 -4.90
N GLU A 120 7.95 7.46 -6.21
CA GLU A 120 8.72 6.58 -7.10
C GLU A 120 10.24 6.88 -7.09
N SER A 121 10.59 8.17 -6.99
CA SER A 121 11.97 8.66 -6.82
C SER A 121 12.61 8.25 -5.49
N LEU A 122 11.84 8.16 -4.40
CA LEU A 122 12.31 7.73 -3.09
C LEU A 122 12.42 6.20 -3.04
N LYS A 123 11.44 5.47 -3.59
CA LYS A 123 11.53 4.01 -3.74
C LYS A 123 12.81 3.61 -4.48
N ARG A 124 13.14 4.26 -5.61
CA ARG A 124 14.38 3.98 -6.36
C ARG A 124 15.66 4.18 -5.54
N GLN A 125 15.70 5.16 -4.64
CA GLN A 125 16.85 5.40 -3.76
C GLN A 125 16.98 4.32 -2.68
N VAL A 126 15.87 3.95 -2.03
CA VAL A 126 15.80 2.84 -1.06
C VAL A 126 16.20 1.50 -1.71
N ASP A 127 15.63 1.20 -2.88
CA ASP A 127 15.92 0.03 -3.70
C ASP A 127 17.41 -0.07 -4.11
N ALA A 128 18.10 1.06 -4.28
CA ALA A 128 19.53 1.11 -4.59
C ALA A 128 20.39 0.94 -3.32
N ALA A 129 20.04 1.63 -2.23
CA ALA A 129 20.76 1.58 -0.97
C ALA A 129 20.69 0.20 -0.28
N ALA A 130 19.55 -0.48 -0.38
CA ALA A 130 19.38 -1.86 0.10
C ALA A 130 20.26 -2.85 -0.69
N ARG A 131 20.26 -2.75 -2.03
CA ARG A 131 21.13 -3.57 -2.91
C ARG A 131 22.61 -3.32 -2.65
N ALA A 132 23.03 -2.07 -2.46
CA ALA A 132 24.41 -1.71 -2.15
C ALA A 132 24.91 -2.30 -0.81
N GLN A 133 24.00 -2.66 0.10
CA GLN A 133 24.30 -3.31 1.38
C GLN A 133 24.01 -4.82 1.38
N GLY A 134 23.59 -5.40 0.25
CA GLY A 134 23.23 -6.83 0.16
C GLY A 134 22.01 -7.24 0.99
N ARG A 135 21.15 -6.29 1.37
CA ARG A 135 20.00 -6.52 2.27
C ARG A 135 18.67 -6.43 1.53
N SER A 136 17.62 -7.06 2.08
CA SER A 136 16.25 -6.83 1.64
C SER A 136 15.82 -5.38 1.98
N VAL A 137 14.88 -4.83 1.20
CA VAL A 137 14.36 -3.47 1.42
C VAL A 137 13.75 -3.34 2.82
N ASN A 138 13.00 -4.34 3.29
CA ASN A 138 12.40 -4.34 4.63
C ASN A 138 13.48 -4.29 5.73
N ALA A 139 14.50 -5.15 5.66
CA ALA A 139 15.59 -5.16 6.64
C ALA A 139 16.42 -3.86 6.61
N TRP A 140 16.60 -3.26 5.43
CA TRP A 140 17.25 -1.96 5.28
C TRP A 140 16.41 -0.82 5.88
N LEU A 141 15.09 -0.81 5.68
CA LEU A 141 14.17 0.19 6.24
C LEU A 141 14.07 0.10 7.77
N VAL A 142 13.97 -1.11 8.33
CA VAL A 142 13.97 -1.33 9.78
C VAL A 142 15.29 -0.85 10.41
N GLU A 143 16.43 -1.18 9.80
CA GLU A 143 17.74 -0.70 10.23
C GLU A 143 17.87 0.83 10.13
N ALA A 144 17.37 1.44 9.04
CA ALA A 144 17.37 2.90 8.88
C ALA A 144 16.51 3.59 9.94
N ALA A 145 15.32 3.07 10.24
CA ALA A 145 14.47 3.57 11.31
C ALA A 145 15.12 3.45 12.69
N ARG A 146 15.75 2.31 13.01
CA ARG A 146 16.51 2.10 14.25
C ARG A 146 17.64 3.13 14.39
N ARG A 147 18.35 3.46 13.31
CA ARG A 147 19.41 4.48 13.30
C ARG A 147 18.88 5.90 13.52
N SER A 148 17.79 6.29 12.87
CA SER A 148 17.17 7.61 13.08
C SER A 148 16.73 7.80 14.54
N LEU A 149 16.02 6.80 15.11
CA LEU A 149 15.56 6.83 16.49
C LEU A 149 16.73 6.85 17.49
N ALA A 150 17.83 6.12 17.22
CA ALA A 150 19.03 6.17 18.04
C ALA A 150 19.74 7.54 17.99
N ALA A 151 19.73 8.21 16.85
CA ALA A 151 20.27 9.57 16.71
C ALA A 151 19.43 10.60 17.48
N GLU A 152 18.10 10.51 17.42
CA GLU A 152 17.19 11.38 18.19
C GLU A 152 17.26 11.10 19.71
N THR A 153 17.57 9.87 20.11
CA THR A 153 17.77 9.46 21.52
C THR A 153 19.15 9.90 22.07
N SER A 154 19.99 10.56 21.26
CA SER A 154 21.36 10.96 21.63
C SER A 154 21.59 12.49 21.83
N PRO A 155 20.74 13.24 22.58
CA PRO A 155 21.08 14.60 22.99
C PRO A 155 22.03 14.58 24.20
N SER A 156 23.13 15.34 24.10
CA SER A 156 24.08 15.66 25.18
C SER A 156 25.20 14.64 25.48
N ASP A 157 26.32 14.74 24.74
CA ASP A 157 27.66 14.74 25.39
C ASP A 157 28.70 15.57 24.62
N VAL A 158 28.50 16.89 24.54
CA VAL A 158 29.56 17.87 24.22
C VAL A 158 29.34 19.17 25.01
N ARG A 159 29.43 19.11 26.35
CA ARG A 159 29.59 20.31 27.22
C ARG A 159 29.98 19.98 28.68
N ALA A 160 31.10 19.28 28.88
CA ALA A 160 31.72 19.10 30.19
C ALA A 160 33.21 19.49 30.14
N ALA A 161 33.62 20.41 31.03
CA ALA A 161 34.96 21.03 31.16
C ALA A 161 35.53 21.75 29.90
N GLY A 162 36.18 22.91 29.97
CA GLY A 162 36.41 23.84 31.08
C GLY A 162 37.89 23.96 31.49
N HIS A 163 38.48 25.16 31.29
CA HIS A 163 39.50 25.76 32.17
C HIS A 163 39.75 27.22 31.78
N GLU A 164 39.52 28.17 32.69
CA GLU A 164 40.03 29.55 32.56
C GLU A 164 41.55 29.67 32.81
N THR A 165 42.28 30.45 32.01
CA THR A 165 43.54 31.08 32.49
C THR A 165 43.68 32.50 31.94
N SER A 166 44.39 33.36 32.68
CA SER A 166 44.64 34.77 32.38
C SER A 166 46.02 34.96 31.74
N GLY A 167 46.27 36.09 31.06
CA GLY A 167 47.64 36.61 30.96
C GLY A 167 48.04 37.45 29.76
N THR A 168 47.79 38.76 29.83
CA THR A 168 48.73 39.82 29.38
C THR A 168 48.96 40.04 27.87
N ALA A 169 49.20 41.30 27.50
CA ALA A 169 49.43 41.76 26.12
C ALA A 169 50.92 42.00 25.80
N ASN A 170 51.25 42.23 24.53
CA ASN A 170 52.42 43.05 24.15
C ASN A 170 52.28 43.67 22.75
N ASN A 171 53.14 44.67 22.44
CA ASN A 171 53.14 45.51 21.22
C ASN A 171 54.59 45.60 20.66
N CYS A 172 54.90 46.00 19.42
CA CYS A 172 54.10 46.48 18.27
C CYS A 172 54.14 45.42 17.13
N ASP A 173 53.90 45.64 15.82
CA ASP A 173 53.61 46.80 14.93
C ASP A 173 52.85 46.21 13.68
N GLY A 174 52.57 46.83 12.52
CA GLY A 174 52.91 48.13 11.92
C GLY A 174 52.63 48.14 10.40
N ALA A 175 53.06 49.19 9.68
CA ALA A 175 53.16 49.30 8.20
C ALA A 175 51.95 48.86 7.32
N GLU A 176 51.02 49.80 7.15
CA GLU A 176 50.25 50.18 5.95
C GLU A 176 50.15 49.27 4.69
N GLY A 177 48.93 49.16 4.15
CA GLY A 177 48.64 48.72 2.77
C GLY A 177 47.18 49.00 2.36
N PRO A 178 46.89 49.94 1.45
CA PRO A 178 45.51 50.40 1.18
C PRO A 178 44.69 49.50 0.23
N PHE A 179 43.35 49.63 0.34
CA PHE A 179 42.31 48.84 -0.34
C PHE A 179 42.40 48.82 -1.88
N GLY A 180 42.00 47.70 -2.51
CA GLY A 180 42.06 47.62 -3.98
C GLY A 180 41.35 46.47 -4.72
N ARG A 181 40.34 45.75 -4.19
CA ARG A 181 39.50 44.85 -5.03
C ARG A 181 38.16 44.40 -4.41
N PRO A 182 37.03 44.62 -5.10
CA PRO A 182 35.77 43.91 -4.83
C PRO A 182 35.28 43.07 -6.02
N VAL A 183 34.82 41.85 -5.72
CA VAL A 183 33.77 41.05 -6.42
C VAL A 183 33.85 40.85 -7.94
N ASP A 184 34.17 39.60 -8.34
CA ASP A 184 33.68 38.98 -9.58
C ASP A 184 32.40 38.16 -9.27
N PRO A 185 31.28 38.33 -10.00
CA PRO A 185 30.03 37.60 -9.76
C PRO A 185 29.69 36.55 -10.83
N GLU A 186 30.37 35.39 -10.82
CA GLU A 186 29.91 34.18 -11.52
C GLU A 186 29.30 33.18 -10.52
N GLY A 187 28.12 32.59 -10.75
CA GLY A 187 27.19 32.75 -11.87
C GLY A 187 25.93 31.88 -11.69
N ARG A 188 25.41 31.30 -12.79
CA ARG A 188 24.29 30.33 -12.83
C ARG A 188 22.88 30.89 -12.51
N ARG A 189 22.29 31.55 -13.51
CA ARG A 189 20.85 31.42 -13.82
C ARG A 189 20.73 30.94 -15.27
N VAL A 190 20.43 29.66 -15.47
CA VAL A 190 20.11 29.05 -16.76
C VAL A 190 18.71 28.47 -16.67
N SER A 191 17.93 28.63 -17.75
CA SER A 191 16.63 28.05 -18.12
C SER A 191 15.76 27.39 -17.03
N GLY A 192 14.48 27.70 -16.87
CA GLY A 192 13.54 28.31 -17.83
C GLY A 192 12.76 27.24 -18.59
N TRP A 193 11.58 26.90 -18.07
CA TRP A 193 10.56 26.12 -18.76
C TRP A 193 9.21 26.85 -18.62
N THR A 194 8.57 27.16 -19.74
CA THR A 194 7.27 27.85 -19.76
C THR A 194 6.13 26.83 -19.76
N LEU A 195 5.39 26.73 -18.66
CA LEU A 195 4.13 25.99 -18.59
C LEU A 195 3.01 26.81 -19.25
N ARG A 196 2.54 26.37 -20.43
CA ARG A 196 1.29 26.87 -21.05
C ARG A 196 0.79 25.93 -22.15
N GLY A 197 -0.52 25.67 -22.16
CA GLY A 197 -1.23 25.03 -23.27
C GLY A 197 -1.53 23.55 -23.12
N TRP A 198 -2.64 23.23 -22.44
CA TRP A 198 -3.36 21.97 -22.62
C TRP A 198 -4.87 22.27 -22.66
N PHE A 199 -5.38 22.47 -23.87
CA PHE A 199 -6.81 22.50 -24.25
C PHE A 199 -6.85 22.49 -25.78
N GLY A 200 -7.68 21.61 -26.37
CA GLY A 200 -7.70 21.30 -27.81
C GLY A 200 -7.54 19.80 -28.01
#